data_AF-R7Z3A3-F1
#
_entry.id   AF-R7Z3A3-F1
#
_cell.length_a   1.000
_cell.length_b   1.000
_cell.length_c   1.000
_cell.angle_alpha   90.00
_cell.angle_beta   90.00
_cell.angle_gamma   90.00
#
_symmetry.space_group_name_H-M   'P 1'
#
loop_
_entity.id
_entity.type
_entity.pdbx_description
1 polymer ?
#
loop_
_entity_poly.entity_id
_entity_poly.type
_entity_poly.pdbx_seq_one_letter_code
_entity_poly.pdbx_strand_id
1 'polypeptide(L)'
;MTVGTALMAIYGFTALLGMGVGSSVNAAYPVAQALVTPEEISDSVGFTSVAQSFGITFFLAVAGSIFQNTAVKNVSPLLSEYSVQQIRSLAAGTYSTEYQTLPEAARASVVAAIVASIKNVWYLLLAASAACFILSLFLGRNKLFA
;
A
#
# COMPACT_ATOMS: atom_id res chain seq x y z
N MET A 1 -13.63 -1.86 -1.05
CA MET A 1 -14.10 -1.38 0.27
C MET A 1 -15.23 -0.38 0.04
N THR A 2 -16.40 -0.63 0.60
CA THR A 2 -17.51 0.33 0.72
C THR A 2 -17.83 0.53 2.20
N VAL A 3 -18.54 1.61 2.54
CA VAL A 3 -18.76 2.08 3.93
C VAL A 3 -19.56 1.09 4.82
N GLY A 4 -20.00 -0.06 4.30
CA GLY A 4 -20.69 -1.12 5.05
C GLY A 4 -19.96 -2.47 5.10
N THR A 5 -18.68 -2.53 4.74
CA THR A 5 -17.94 -3.81 4.71
C THR A 5 -17.71 -4.33 6.13
N ALA A 6 -18.09 -5.58 6.42
CA ALA A 6 -17.90 -6.18 7.74
C ALA A 6 -16.42 -6.18 8.15
N LEU A 7 -16.13 -5.72 9.38
CA LEU A 7 -14.77 -5.69 9.95
C LEU A 7 -14.06 -7.05 9.84
N MET A 8 -14.79 -8.14 10.07
CA MET A 8 -14.27 -9.50 9.92
C MET A 8 -13.74 -9.79 8.52
N ALA A 9 -14.43 -9.32 7.47
CA ALA A 9 -13.97 -9.49 6.10
C ALA A 9 -12.70 -8.67 5.84
N ILE A 10 -12.64 -7.44 6.34
CA ILE A 10 -11.45 -6.57 6.20
C ILE A 10 -10.23 -7.23 6.86
N TYR A 11 -10.36 -7.70 8.11
CA TYR A 11 -9.28 -8.38 8.81
C TYR A 11 -8.89 -9.70 8.13
N GLY A 12 -9.88 -10.48 7.68
CA GLY A 12 -9.63 -11.73 6.96
C GLY A 12 -8.83 -11.53 5.67
N PHE A 13 -9.21 -10.55 4.84
CA PHE A 13 -8.45 -10.23 3.62
C PHE A 13 -7.07 -9.65 3.94
N THR A 14 -6.94 -8.84 4.98
CA THR A 14 -5.65 -8.29 5.42
C THR A 14 -4.70 -9.40 5.86
N ALA A 15 -5.19 -10.40 6.59
CA ALA A 15 -4.40 -11.57 6.98
C ALA A 15 -3.94 -12.40 5.77
N LEU A 16 -4.83 -12.65 4.80
CA LEU A 16 -4.49 -13.35 3.56
C LEU A 16 -3.42 -12.61 2.75
N LEU A 17 -3.56 -11.30 2.61
CA LEU A 17 -2.56 -10.46 1.95
C LEU A 17 -1.23 -10.47 2.70
N GLY A 18 -1.26 -10.35 4.03
CA GLY A 18 -0.07 -10.41 4.88
C GLY A 18 0.69 -11.74 4.71
N MET A 19 -0.03 -12.86 4.67
CA MET A 19 0.58 -14.17 4.39
C MET A 19 1.24 -14.22 3.00
N GLY A 20 0.53 -13.82 1.94
CA GLY A 20 1.06 -13.88 0.58
C GLY A 20 2.27 -12.96 0.35
N VAL A 21 2.20 -11.73 0.86
CA VAL A 21 3.30 -10.76 0.78
C VAL A 21 4.50 -11.27 1.60
N GLY A 22 4.27 -11.76 2.81
CA GLY A 22 5.32 -12.31 3.67
C GLY A 22 6.06 -13.47 3.01
N SER A 23 5.34 -14.41 2.40
CA SER A 23 5.97 -15.54 1.68
C SER A 23 6.82 -15.07 0.50
N SER A 24 6.32 -14.12 -0.30
CA SER A 24 7.03 -13.62 -1.48
C SER A 24 8.31 -12.87 -1.12
N VAL A 25 8.25 -12.08 -0.04
CA VAL A 25 9.39 -11.32 0.47
C VAL A 25 10.48 -12.25 1.01
N ASN A 26 10.10 -13.26 1.81
CA ASN A 26 11.07 -14.17 2.40
C ASN A 26 11.68 -15.12 1.36
N ALA A 27 10.95 -15.45 0.29
CA ALA A 27 11.46 -16.26 -0.81
C ALA A 27 12.61 -15.61 -1.60
N ALA A 28 12.71 -14.27 -1.59
CA ALA A 28 13.77 -13.54 -2.30
C ALA A 28 15.17 -13.78 -1.70
N TYR A 29 15.26 -13.95 -0.38
CA TYR A 29 16.53 -14.16 0.33
C TYR A 29 17.27 -15.43 -0.11
N PRO A 30 16.69 -16.65 -0.06
CA PRO A 30 17.41 -17.85 -0.49
C PRO A 30 17.75 -17.83 -1.99
N VAL A 31 16.93 -17.18 -2.83
CA VAL A 31 17.22 -17.01 -4.26
C VAL A 31 18.47 -16.14 -4.45
N ALA A 32 18.57 -15.02 -3.72
CA ALA A 32 19.73 -14.14 -3.78
C ALA A 32 20.99 -14.80 -3.21
N GLN A 33 20.86 -15.63 -2.17
CA GLN A 33 21.98 -16.37 -1.58
C GLN A 33 22.50 -17.48 -2.50
N ALA A 34 21.62 -18.15 -3.26
CA ALA A 34 22.02 -19.22 -4.18
C ALA A 34 22.75 -18.72 -5.44
N LEU A 35 22.70 -17.42 -5.74
CA LEU A 35 23.35 -16.82 -6.91
C LEU A 35 24.75 -16.27 -6.60
N VAL A 36 25.17 -16.24 -5.33
CA VAL A 36 26.45 -15.69 -4.89
C VAL A 36 27.36 -16.78 -4.31
N THR A 37 28.66 -16.49 -4.21
CA THR A 37 29.60 -17.40 -3.54
C THR A 37 29.34 -17.45 -2.03
N PRO A 38 29.71 -18.54 -1.32
CA PRO A 38 29.48 -18.68 0.12
C PRO A 38 30.06 -17.53 0.97
N GLU A 39 31.15 -16.93 0.50
CA GLU A 39 31.83 -15.81 1.14
C GLU A 39 31.04 -14.49 1.02
N GLU A 40 30.20 -14.35 -0.01
CA GLU A 40 29.42 -13.15 -0.32
C GLU A 40 27.95 -13.24 0.16
N ILE A 41 27.56 -14.33 0.82
CA ILE A 41 26.18 -14.53 1.31
C ILE A 41 25.74 -13.38 2.21
N SER A 42 26.62 -12.91 3.11
CA SER A 42 26.31 -11.81 4.03
C SER A 42 26.03 -10.51 3.27
N ASP A 43 26.84 -10.22 2.24
CA ASP A 43 26.69 -9.02 1.42
C ASP A 43 25.41 -9.07 0.57
N SER A 44 25.07 -10.26 0.04
CA SER A 44 23.82 -10.51 -0.69
C SER A 44 22.57 -10.29 0.18
N VAL A 45 22.60 -10.75 1.44
CA VAL A 45 21.51 -10.52 2.41
C VAL A 45 21.40 -9.03 2.77
N GLY A 46 22.52 -8.36 2.96
CA GLY A 46 22.57 -6.91 3.20
C GLY A 46 21.96 -6.14 2.04
N PHE A 47 22.39 -6.43 0.81
CA PHE A 47 21.86 -5.79 -0.39
C PHE A 47 20.35 -6.04 -0.57
N THR A 48 19.90 -7.29 -0.38
CA THR A 48 18.47 -7.66 -0.49
C THR A 48 17.62 -6.89 0.53
N SER A 49 18.11 -6.73 1.76
CA SER A 49 17.40 -5.99 2.82
C SER A 49 17.30 -4.48 2.53
N VAL A 50 18.36 -3.90 1.97
CA VAL A 50 18.36 -2.51 1.51
C VAL A 50 17.39 -2.32 0.34
N ALA A 51 17.44 -3.21 -0.66
CA ALA A 51 16.54 -3.18 -1.81
C ALA A 51 15.07 -3.31 -1.38
N GLN A 52 14.77 -4.19 -0.41
CA GLN A 52 13.45 -4.35 0.17
C GLN A 52 12.98 -3.06 0.86
N SER A 53 13.81 -2.48 1.74
CA SER A 53 13.49 -1.26 2.48
C SER A 53 13.24 -0.08 1.54
N PHE A 54 14.05 0.02 0.49
CA PHE A 54 13.88 1.02 -0.56
C PHE A 54 12.55 0.81 -1.31
N GLY A 55 12.25 -0.43 -1.71
CA GLY A 55 10.98 -0.76 -2.37
C GLY A 55 9.77 -0.37 -1.53
N ILE A 56 9.73 -0.74 -0.25
CA ILE A 56 8.65 -0.37 0.68
C ILE A 56 8.50 1.15 0.75
N THR A 57 9.60 1.87 0.95
CA THR A 57 9.59 3.34 1.06
C THR A 57 9.10 4.01 -0.22
N PHE A 58 9.59 3.55 -1.38
CA PHE A 58 9.22 4.06 -2.69
C PHE A 58 7.73 3.85 -2.97
N PHE A 59 7.23 2.62 -2.83
CA PHE A 59 5.81 2.32 -3.06
C PHE A 59 4.90 3.05 -2.07
N LEU A 60 5.32 3.19 -0.81
CA LEU A 60 4.57 3.95 0.19
C LEU A 60 4.49 5.44 -0.17
N ALA A 61 5.60 6.04 -0.61
CA ALA A 61 5.63 7.44 -1.04
C ALA A 61 4.72 7.70 -2.26
N VAL A 62 4.74 6.80 -3.25
CA VAL A 62 3.88 6.88 -4.43
C VAL A 62 2.41 6.69 -4.04
N ALA A 63 2.09 5.68 -3.23
CA ALA A 63 0.75 5.43 -2.72
C ALA A 63 0.20 6.63 -1.93
N GLY A 64 1.02 7.20 -1.03
CA GLY A 64 0.68 8.40 -0.27
C GLY A 64 0.42 9.60 -1.17
N SER A 65 1.24 9.79 -2.21
CA SER A 65 1.04 10.88 -3.18
C SER A 65 -0.26 10.74 -3.97
N ILE A 66 -0.59 9.53 -4.44
CA ILE A 66 -1.85 9.25 -5.14
C ILE A 66 -3.05 9.44 -4.21
N PHE A 67 -2.96 8.91 -2.99
CA PHE A 67 -4.00 9.09 -1.98
C PHE A 67 -4.24 10.57 -1.70
N GLN A 68 -3.18 11.33 -1.46
CA GLN A 68 -3.28 12.75 -1.15
C GLN A 68 -3.89 13.55 -2.31
N ASN A 69 -3.48 13.26 -3.54
CA ASN A 69 -4.01 13.92 -4.74
C ASN A 69 -5.50 13.59 -4.95
N THR A 70 -5.85 12.31 -4.83
CA THR A 70 -7.23 11.84 -5.00
C THR A 70 -8.14 12.32 -3.87
N ALA A 71 -7.65 12.35 -2.62
CA ALA A 71 -8.40 12.82 -1.47
C ALA A 71 -8.76 14.30 -1.61
N VAL A 72 -7.81 15.15 -2.02
CA VAL A 72 -8.09 16.56 -2.32
C VAL A 72 -9.14 16.66 -3.43
N LYS A 73 -8.97 15.91 -4.54
CA LYS A 73 -9.91 15.93 -5.67
C LYS A 73 -11.34 15.52 -5.29
N ASN A 74 -11.50 14.50 -4.45
CA ASN A 74 -12.81 13.96 -4.06
C ASN A 74 -13.47 14.75 -2.92
N VAL A 75 -12.69 15.37 -2.03
CA VAL A 75 -13.22 16.08 -0.85
C VAL A 75 -13.40 17.59 -1.10
N SER A 76 -12.60 18.22 -1.97
CA SER A 76 -12.78 19.63 -2.34
C SER A 76 -14.20 20.02 -2.79
N PRO A 77 -14.93 19.24 -3.61
CA PRO A 77 -16.30 19.59 -3.99
C PRO A 77 -17.33 19.40 -2.87
N LEU A 78 -17.01 18.66 -1.80
CA LEU A 78 -17.89 18.43 -0.65
C LEU A 78 -17.71 19.47 0.46
N LEU A 79 -16.56 20.15 0.49
CA LEU A 79 -16.16 21.11 1.51
C LEU A 79 -15.54 22.35 0.85
N SER A 80 -16.33 23.03 0.01
CA SER A 80 -15.88 24.23 -0.72
C SER A 80 -15.49 25.41 0.17
N GLU A 81 -15.89 25.39 1.45
CA GLU A 81 -15.52 26.39 2.46
C GLU A 81 -14.18 26.12 3.15
N TYR A 82 -13.59 24.92 2.97
CA TYR A 82 -12.35 24.52 3.64
C TYR A 82 -11.14 24.60 2.71
N SER A 83 -10.01 25.05 3.25
CA SER A 83 -8.75 25.11 2.51
C SER A 83 -8.21 23.71 2.20
N VAL A 84 -7.38 23.61 1.17
CA VAL A 84 -6.73 22.35 0.76
C VAL A 84 -5.98 21.72 1.94
N GLN A 85 -5.28 22.51 2.75
CA GLN A 85 -4.56 22.05 3.94
C GLN A 85 -5.49 21.42 4.98
N GLN A 86 -6.66 22.02 5.23
CA GLN A 86 -7.65 21.46 6.16
C GLN A 86 -8.25 20.15 5.62
N ILE A 87 -8.47 20.05 4.31
CA ILE A 87 -8.90 18.81 3.65
C ILE A 87 -7.83 17.72 3.79
N ARG A 88 -6.53 18.05 3.67
CA ARG A 88 -5.44 17.09 3.90
C ARG A 88 -5.41 16.61 5.36
N SER A 89 -5.59 17.50 6.33
CA SER A 89 -5.67 17.13 7.75
C SER A 89 -6.89 16.26 8.07
N LEU A 90 -8.05 16.56 7.48
CA LEU A 90 -9.27 15.75 7.58
C LEU A 90 -9.09 14.35 6.97
N ALA A 91 -8.45 14.26 5.80
CA ALA A 91 -8.16 12.99 5.15
C ALA A 91 -7.07 12.17 5.89
N ALA A 92 -6.21 12.82 6.67
CA ALA A 92 -5.18 12.18 7.47
C ALA A 92 -5.73 11.50 8.74
N GLY A 93 -6.96 11.83 9.19
CA GLY A 93 -7.61 11.05 10.25
C GLY A 93 -8.85 11.68 10.87
N THR A 94 -9.72 10.81 11.38
CA THR A 94 -10.97 11.12 12.12
C THR A 94 -10.75 11.78 13.48
N TYR A 95 -9.50 11.99 13.89
CA TYR A 95 -9.11 12.65 15.15
C TYR A 95 -8.94 14.16 15.02
N SER A 96 -9.01 14.71 13.80
CA SER A 96 -8.86 16.15 13.61
C SER A 96 -10.08 16.90 14.18
N THR A 97 -9.84 18.03 14.85
CA THR A 97 -10.87 18.88 15.47
C THR A 97 -11.95 19.32 14.47
N GLU A 98 -11.59 19.39 13.19
CA GLU A 98 -12.46 19.69 12.06
C GLU A 98 -13.43 18.53 11.73
N TYR A 99 -13.05 17.28 11.98
CA TYR A 99 -13.93 16.11 11.81
C TYR A 99 -15.02 16.04 12.89
N GLN A 100 -14.78 16.65 14.07
CA GLN A 100 -15.74 16.70 15.17
C GLN A 100 -16.76 17.83 15.02
N THR A 101 -16.43 18.89 14.31
CA THR A 101 -17.32 20.03 14.04
C THR A 101 -18.18 19.86 12.78
N LEU A 102 -17.91 18.84 11.96
CA LEU A 102 -18.67 18.52 10.75
C LEU A 102 -20.07 17.95 11.08
N PRO A 103 -21.14 18.42 10.40
CA PRO A 103 -22.48 17.85 10.50
C PRO A 103 -22.49 16.35 10.18
N GLU A 104 -23.32 15.58 10.89
CA GLU A 104 -23.39 14.12 10.77
C GLU A 104 -23.66 13.64 9.32
N ALA A 105 -24.43 14.41 8.55
CA ALA A 105 -24.68 14.15 7.13
C ALA A 105 -23.44 14.34 6.22
N ALA A 106 -22.54 15.25 6.57
CA ALA A 106 -21.30 15.51 5.81
C ALA A 106 -20.22 14.46 6.13
N ARG A 107 -20.20 13.93 7.36
CA ARG A 107 -19.26 12.87 7.79
C ARG A 107 -19.34 11.62 6.91
N ALA A 108 -20.55 11.13 6.62
CA ALA A 108 -20.73 9.95 5.78
C ALA A 108 -20.18 10.16 4.37
N SER A 109 -20.39 11.35 3.79
CA SER A 109 -19.89 11.74 2.46
C SER A 109 -18.37 11.90 2.44
N VAL A 110 -17.76 12.46 3.49
CA VAL A 110 -16.30 12.57 3.64
C VAL A 110 -15.67 11.19 3.77
N VAL A 111 -16.24 10.30 4.59
CA VAL A 111 -15.77 8.91 4.71
C VAL A 111 -15.88 8.19 3.37
N ALA A 112 -16.99 8.35 2.64
CA ALA A 112 -17.14 7.76 1.32
C ALA A 112 -16.09 8.28 0.32
N ALA A 113 -15.78 9.58 0.36
CA ALA A 113 -14.74 10.20 -0.48
C ALA A 113 -13.31 9.70 -0.14
N ILE A 114 -13.01 9.51 1.15
CA ILE A 114 -11.74 8.92 1.59
C ILE A 114 -11.63 7.47 1.14
N VAL A 115 -12.70 6.67 1.31
CA VAL A 115 -12.75 5.27 0.88
C VAL A 115 -12.59 5.17 -0.65
N ALA A 116 -13.20 6.07 -1.41
CA ALA A 116 -13.01 6.16 -2.86
C ALA A 116 -11.56 6.52 -3.23
N SER A 117 -10.89 7.33 -2.41
CA SER A 117 -9.49 7.69 -2.61
C SER A 117 -8.54 6.52 -2.35
N ILE A 118 -8.81 5.71 -1.31
CA ILE A 118 -8.09 4.46 -1.02
C ILE A 118 -8.24 3.47 -2.18
N LYS A 119 -9.41 3.40 -2.81
CA LYS A 119 -9.64 2.52 -3.98
C LYS A 119 -8.66 2.81 -5.12
N ASN A 120 -8.24 4.06 -5.33
CA ASN A 120 -7.27 4.36 -6.38
C ASN A 120 -5.87 3.83 -6.06
N VAL A 121 -5.49 3.80 -4.78
CA VAL A 121 -4.22 3.20 -4.34
C VAL A 121 -4.19 1.69 -4.62
N TRP A 122 -5.34 1.01 -4.50
CA TRP A 122 -5.46 -0.41 -4.83
C TRP A 122 -5.12 -0.73 -6.29
N TYR A 123 -5.40 0.16 -7.25
CA TYR A 123 -5.01 -0.07 -8.64
C TYR A 123 -3.49 -0.07 -8.81
N LEU A 124 -2.77 0.79 -8.08
CA LEU A 124 -1.31 0.79 -8.10
C LEU A 124 -0.74 -0.51 -7.50
N LEU A 125 -1.29 -0.96 -6.36
CA LEU A 125 -0.90 -2.23 -5.76
C LEU A 125 -1.15 -3.40 -6.71
N LEU A 126 -2.32 -3.42 -7.37
CA LEU A 126 -2.66 -4.47 -8.35
C LEU A 126 -1.69 -4.47 -9.54
N ALA A 127 -1.35 -3.29 -10.08
CA ALA A 127 -0.39 -3.16 -11.17
C ALA A 127 1.02 -3.63 -10.75
N ALA A 128 1.47 -3.27 -9.55
CA ALA A 128 2.75 -3.71 -9.01
C ALA A 128 2.79 -5.23 -8.79
N SER A 129 1.74 -5.82 -8.22
CA SER A 129 1.63 -7.28 -8.05
C SER A 129 1.55 -8.01 -9.38
N ALA A 130 0.81 -7.48 -10.37
CA ALA A 130 0.74 -8.08 -11.70
C ALA A 130 2.11 -8.04 -12.41
N ALA A 131 2.82 -6.92 -12.33
CA ALA A 131 4.18 -6.82 -12.87
C ALA A 131 5.13 -7.82 -12.19
N CYS A 132 5.06 -7.93 -10.85
CA CYS A 132 5.85 -8.89 -10.09
C CYS A 132 5.53 -10.34 -10.49
N PHE A 133 4.26 -10.68 -10.68
CA PHE A 133 3.82 -12.00 -11.14
C PHE A 133 4.35 -12.31 -12.55
N ILE A 134 4.24 -11.36 -13.48
CA ILE A 134 4.76 -11.51 -14.84
C ILE A 134 6.29 -11.72 -14.81
N LEU A 135 7.02 -10.90 -14.06
CA LEU A 135 8.47 -11.04 -13.89
C LEU A 135 8.84 -12.39 -13.26
N SER A 136 8.03 -12.90 -12.33
CA SER A 136 8.25 -14.23 -11.73
C SER A 136 8.13 -15.36 -12.75
N LEU A 137 7.32 -15.21 -13.82
CA LEU A 137 7.24 -16.20 -14.90
C LEU A 137 8.48 -16.21 -15.79
N PHE A 138 9.22 -15.09 -15.86
CA PHE A 138 10.48 -14.97 -16.58
C PHE A 138 11.70 -15.42 -15.77
N LEU A 139 11.52 -15.72 -14.47
CA LEU A 139 12.59 -16.27 -13.65
C LEU A 139 12.87 -17.71 -14.11
N GLY A 140 14.08 -17.96 -14.63
CA GLY A 140 14.47 -19.25 -15.17
C GLY A 140 14.34 -20.37 -14.13
N ARG A 141 13.81 -21.54 -14.54
CA ARG A 141 13.73 -22.78 -13.73
C ARG A 141 15.12 -23.40 -13.55
N ASN A 142 16.03 -22.69 -12.87
CA ASN A 142 17.30 -23.24 -12.43
C ASN A 142 17.14 -23.77 -11.00
N LYS A 143 17.63 -25.00 -10.77
CA LYS A 143 17.58 -25.63 -9.46
C LYS A 143 18.44 -24.82 -8.48
N LEU A 144 17.80 -24.25 -7.45
CA LEU A 144 18.47 -23.52 -6.36
C LEU A 144 19.15 -24.44 -5.34
N PHE A 145 18.87 -25.74 -5.41
CA PHE A 145 19.49 -26.76 -4.58
C PHE A 145 20.00 -27.89 -5.50
N ALA A 146 21.31 -28.11 -5.47
CA ALA A 146 21.96 -29.34 -5.89
C ALA A 146 22.14 -30.24 -4.68
#